data_AF-E8X1N0-F1
#
_entry.id   AF-E8X1N0-F1
#
_cell.length_a   1.000
_cell.length_b   1.000
_cell.length_c   1.000
_cell.angle_alpha   90.00
_cell.angle_beta   90.00
_cell.angle_gamma   90.00
#
_symmetry.space_group_name_H-M   'P 1'
#
loop_
_entity.id
_entity.type
_entity.pdbx_description
1 polymer ?
#
loop_
_entity_poly.entity_id
_entity_poly.type
_entity_poly.pdbx_seq_one_letter_code
_entity_poly.pdbx_strand_id
1 'polypeptide(L)'
;MHITRILRAGVLSGLAILLVAVAIVQIEQHLLRYRAERLLADFQSIRLHQSTWADAQTLMTRWGAWGHYDGQCTAFDCTYTIRLADPTSRIANYIKSDTRWWLLRQVVRAYEFVGGKPGWLTVSFVVQDGVIWRSTVGLLLDVPPHTEKDDEYGYSLMLLAKASDSLHQKKPHDPWVLGTDDQLADHPNYKEGRPSGCEVCLAVEVTFTPYISPAELKQVTSYDLSCFTNFRHCLNLPDVLPIARDWHLYPTTEPAYKVPSEPTIPRSCAIPIFVRSRDASSIMLVDAISSTITKPNPGEELLGHEYIQTTKVRLVQTLKGTSPFTIGEVFNAVSWPGDSSNYPSQEREQFEIGKRYVIFPKVVEPPSPVYADFCGLIESAPSVVAQVNQGLTQNDVLRRPELFGRLFQ
;
A
#
# COMPACT_ATOMS: atom_id res chain seq x y z
N MET A 1 -0.88 51.52 44.90
CA MET A 1 -0.82 50.13 45.45
C MET A 1 -1.94 49.20 44.98
N HIS A 2 -3.12 49.70 44.58
CA HIS A 2 -4.22 48.85 44.06
C HIS A 2 -3.97 48.28 42.66
N ILE A 3 -3.41 49.08 41.74
CA ILE A 3 -3.16 48.67 40.34
C ILE A 3 -2.23 47.45 40.26
N THR A 4 -1.18 47.41 41.08
CA THR A 4 -0.23 46.28 41.10
C THR A 4 -0.85 44.99 41.62
N ARG A 5 -1.83 45.05 42.52
CA ARG A 5 -2.55 43.86 43.01
C ARG A 5 -3.50 43.30 41.95
N ILE A 6 -4.22 44.18 41.24
CA ILE A 6 -5.13 43.79 40.16
C ILE A 6 -4.35 43.14 39.01
N LEU A 7 -3.23 43.75 38.61
CA LEU A 7 -2.38 43.20 37.54
C LEU A 7 -1.78 41.85 37.92
N ARG A 8 -1.31 41.67 39.16
CA ARG A 8 -0.82 40.37 39.66
C ARG A 8 -1.92 39.30 39.64
N ALA A 9 -3.12 39.62 40.12
CA ALA A 9 -4.23 38.68 40.08
C ALA A 9 -4.60 38.28 38.64
N GLY A 10 -4.64 39.25 37.72
CA GLY A 10 -4.89 38.98 36.30
C GLY A 10 -3.84 38.05 35.68
N VAL A 11 -2.55 38.32 35.91
CA VAL A 11 -1.44 37.48 35.41
C VAL A 11 -1.51 36.06 35.99
N LEU A 12 -1.76 35.92 37.30
CA LEU A 12 -1.86 34.61 37.94
C LEU A 12 -3.06 33.80 37.43
N SER A 13 -4.22 34.43 37.27
CA SER A 13 -5.39 33.77 36.68
C SER A 13 -5.13 33.35 35.23
N GLY A 14 -4.49 34.21 34.43
CA GLY A 14 -4.12 33.89 33.05
C GLY A 14 -3.15 32.70 32.97
N LEU A 15 -2.12 32.68 33.81
CA LEU A 15 -1.19 31.56 33.90
C LEU A 15 -1.89 30.27 34.35
N ALA A 16 -2.78 30.35 35.34
CA ALA A 16 -3.54 29.19 35.81
C ALA A 16 -4.43 28.61 34.69
N ILE A 17 -5.13 29.45 33.92
CA ILE A 17 -5.93 29.01 32.78
C ILE A 17 -5.05 28.34 31.72
N LEU A 18 -3.89 28.93 31.39
CA LEU A 18 -2.95 28.34 30.44
C LEU A 18 -2.44 26.97 30.91
N LEU A 19 -2.05 26.84 32.17
CA LEU A 19 -1.59 25.57 32.74
C LEU A 19 -2.68 24.49 32.72
N VAL A 20 -3.92 24.86 33.04
CA VAL A 20 -5.07 23.95 32.94
C VAL A 20 -5.31 23.53 31.49
N ALA A 21 -5.24 24.46 30.53
CA ALA A 21 -5.40 24.14 29.11
C ALA A 21 -4.31 23.18 28.61
N VAL A 22 -3.04 23.44 28.95
CA VAL A 22 -1.92 22.53 28.65
C VAL A 22 -2.15 21.16 29.26
N ALA A 23 -2.54 21.09 30.54
CA ALA A 23 -2.81 19.83 31.22
C ALA A 23 -3.94 19.03 30.55
N ILE A 24 -5.04 19.68 30.17
CA ILE A 24 -6.15 19.05 29.45
C ILE A 24 -5.66 18.47 28.11
N VAL A 25 -4.95 19.26 27.31
CA VAL A 25 -4.46 18.82 26.00
C VAL A 25 -3.47 17.67 26.13
N GLN A 26 -2.56 17.71 27.12
CA GLN A 26 -1.64 16.61 27.38
C GLN A 26 -2.38 15.32 27.80
N ILE A 27 -3.40 15.42 28.65
CA ILE A 27 -4.23 14.26 29.03
C ILE A 27 -4.93 13.68 27.79
N GLU A 28 -5.51 14.53 26.95
CA GLU A 28 -6.18 14.09 25.72
C GLU A 28 -5.22 13.39 24.74
N GLN A 29 -4.01 13.94 24.56
CA GLN A 29 -2.96 13.36 23.70
C GLN A 29 -2.47 12.00 24.23
N HIS A 30 -2.26 11.87 25.54
CA HIS A 30 -1.90 10.58 26.15
C HIS A 30 -3.02 9.54 26.01
N LEU A 31 -4.28 9.97 26.18
CA LEU A 31 -5.43 9.09 26.01
C LEU A 31 -5.62 8.67 24.56
N LEU A 32 -5.42 9.58 23.60
CA LEU A 32 -5.46 9.29 22.17
C LEU A 32 -4.35 8.31 21.80
N ARG A 33 -3.11 8.57 22.21
CA ARG A 33 -1.97 7.66 22.02
C ARG A 33 -2.26 6.27 22.56
N TYR A 34 -2.67 6.15 23.82
CA TYR A 34 -2.97 4.86 24.44
C TYR A 34 -4.07 4.08 23.69
N ARG A 35 -5.14 4.78 23.26
CA ARG A 35 -6.20 4.16 22.46
C ARG A 35 -5.69 3.74 21.08
N ALA A 36 -4.88 4.57 20.44
CA ALA A 36 -4.31 4.29 19.13
C ALA A 36 -3.34 3.10 19.16
N GLU A 37 -2.46 3.01 20.16
CA GLU A 37 -1.58 1.86 20.39
C GLU A 37 -2.40 0.57 20.59
N ARG A 38 -3.47 0.63 21.39
CA ARG A 38 -4.35 -0.52 21.62
C ARG A 38 -5.16 -0.91 20.38
N LEU A 39 -5.65 0.06 19.60
CA LEU A 39 -6.36 -0.19 18.35
C LEU A 39 -5.42 -0.79 17.30
N LEU A 40 -4.17 -0.34 17.24
CA LEU A 40 -3.15 -0.89 16.36
C LEU A 40 -2.80 -2.34 16.74
N ALA A 41 -2.68 -2.63 18.04
CA ALA A 41 -2.49 -4.00 18.52
C ALA A 41 -3.68 -4.91 18.17
N ASP A 42 -4.91 -4.40 18.29
CA ASP A 42 -6.12 -5.10 17.88
C ASP A 42 -6.13 -5.34 16.35
N PHE A 43 -5.75 -4.35 15.54
CA PHE A 43 -5.59 -4.51 14.09
C PHE A 43 -4.55 -5.58 13.75
N GLN A 44 -3.37 -5.56 14.38
CA GLN A 44 -2.30 -6.55 14.16
C GLN A 44 -2.68 -7.97 14.64
N SER A 45 -3.70 -8.10 15.48
CA SER A 45 -4.26 -9.38 15.90
C SER A 45 -5.19 -10.00 14.86
N ILE A 46 -5.72 -9.20 13.92
CA ILE A 46 -6.55 -9.68 12.82
C ILE A 46 -5.71 -10.63 11.95
N ARG A 47 -6.22 -11.84 11.78
CA ARG A 47 -5.75 -12.83 10.81
C ARG A 47 -6.76 -12.90 9.69
N LEU A 48 -6.38 -12.40 8.51
CA LEU A 48 -7.27 -12.40 7.34
C LEU A 48 -7.63 -13.84 6.96
N HIS A 49 -8.89 -14.06 6.56
CA HIS A 49 -9.52 -15.36 6.29
C HIS A 49 -9.64 -16.33 7.47
N GLN A 50 -9.15 -15.95 8.65
CA GLN A 50 -9.19 -16.79 9.86
C GLN A 50 -9.99 -16.15 11.00
N SER A 51 -9.95 -14.82 11.10
CA SER A 51 -10.71 -14.08 12.11
C SER A 51 -12.18 -14.15 11.77
N THR A 52 -12.98 -14.58 12.74
CA THR A 52 -14.39 -14.87 12.58
C THR A 52 -15.27 -13.64 12.78
N TRP A 53 -16.56 -13.79 12.52
CA TRP A 53 -17.57 -12.79 12.85
C TRP A 53 -17.60 -12.48 14.36
N ALA A 54 -17.37 -13.46 15.22
CA ALA A 54 -17.32 -13.24 16.67
C ALA A 54 -16.13 -12.33 17.06
N ASP A 55 -14.97 -12.52 16.40
CA ASP A 55 -13.80 -11.65 16.58
C ASP A 55 -14.12 -10.23 16.09
N ALA A 56 -14.75 -10.11 14.93
CA ALA A 56 -15.23 -8.82 14.41
C ALA A 56 -16.22 -8.13 15.36
N GLN A 57 -17.20 -8.86 15.91
CA GLN A 57 -18.15 -8.34 16.89
C GLN A 57 -17.46 -7.89 18.18
N THR A 58 -16.41 -8.58 18.60
CA THR A 58 -15.61 -8.18 19.76
C THR A 58 -14.92 -6.84 19.51
N LEU A 59 -14.34 -6.64 18.31
CA LEU A 59 -13.76 -5.36 17.91
C LEU A 59 -14.81 -4.25 17.81
N MET A 60 -15.94 -4.52 17.14
CA MET A 60 -17.05 -3.56 17.01
C MET A 60 -17.62 -3.15 18.38
N THR A 61 -17.78 -4.10 19.29
CA THR A 61 -18.29 -3.82 20.65
C THR A 61 -17.29 -2.98 21.44
N ARG A 62 -16.01 -3.35 21.39
CA ARG A 62 -14.94 -2.64 22.12
C ARG A 62 -14.75 -1.21 21.63
N TRP A 63 -14.80 -1.01 20.32
CA TRP A 63 -14.52 0.26 19.66
C TRP A 63 -15.77 1.02 19.21
N GLY A 64 -16.97 0.55 19.60
CA GLY A 64 -18.26 1.06 19.11
C GLY A 64 -18.49 2.56 19.31
N ALA A 65 -17.86 3.18 20.30
CA ALA A 65 -17.95 4.63 20.51
C ALA A 65 -17.21 5.46 19.43
N TRP A 66 -16.28 4.84 18.69
CA TRP A 66 -15.48 5.45 17.62
C TRP A 66 -15.68 4.76 16.27
N GLY A 67 -16.50 3.71 16.25
CA GLY A 67 -16.73 2.86 15.11
C GLY A 67 -18.09 3.12 14.47
N HIS A 68 -18.16 2.93 13.16
CA HIS A 68 -19.40 2.97 12.40
C HIS A 68 -19.35 1.96 11.25
N TYR A 69 -20.51 1.63 10.72
CA TYR A 69 -20.68 0.87 9.49
C TYR A 69 -21.70 1.59 8.60
N ASP A 70 -21.53 1.44 7.29
CA ASP A 70 -22.50 1.93 6.31
C ASP A 70 -23.42 0.78 5.88
N GLY A 71 -24.74 1.02 5.94
CA GLY A 71 -25.76 0.04 5.53
C GLY A 71 -26.04 -1.03 6.59
N GLN A 72 -26.27 -2.28 6.17
CA GLN A 72 -26.44 -3.41 7.09
C GLN A 72 -25.07 -4.02 7.40
N CYS A 73 -24.80 -4.30 8.67
CA CYS A 73 -23.61 -5.00 9.12
C CYS A 73 -24.01 -6.34 9.73
N THR A 74 -23.75 -7.43 9.01
CA THR A 74 -24.07 -8.80 9.41
C THR A 74 -22.86 -9.72 9.19
N ALA A 75 -22.93 -10.95 9.67
CA ALA A 75 -21.89 -11.95 9.40
C ALA A 75 -21.68 -12.19 7.89
N PHE A 76 -22.74 -12.05 7.07
CA PHE A 76 -22.64 -12.28 5.63
C PHE A 76 -21.85 -11.19 4.91
N ASP A 77 -22.03 -9.93 5.33
CA ASP A 77 -21.40 -8.76 4.73
C ASP A 77 -21.42 -7.60 5.73
N CYS A 78 -20.24 -7.05 6.04
CA CYS A 78 -20.10 -5.85 6.86
C CYS A 78 -18.82 -5.10 6.52
N THR A 79 -18.91 -3.78 6.35
CA THR A 79 -17.76 -2.87 6.33
C THR A 79 -17.80 -2.02 7.59
N TYR A 80 -16.78 -2.13 8.43
CA TYR A 80 -16.71 -1.42 9.69
C TYR A 80 -15.46 -0.54 9.75
N THR A 81 -15.61 0.70 10.21
CA THR A 81 -14.54 1.69 10.30
C THR A 81 -14.50 2.31 11.68
N ILE A 82 -13.33 2.24 12.33
CA ILE A 82 -13.01 2.84 13.61
C ILE A 82 -12.12 4.04 13.36
N ARG A 83 -12.51 5.23 13.84
CA ARG A 83 -11.71 6.47 13.70
C ARG A 83 -11.44 7.11 15.05
N LEU A 84 -10.17 7.12 15.44
CA LEU A 84 -9.66 7.87 16.59
C LEU A 84 -9.07 9.18 16.09
N ALA A 85 -9.54 10.31 16.60
CA ALA A 85 -9.11 11.63 16.15
C ALA A 85 -9.03 12.60 17.32
N ASP A 86 -8.09 13.53 17.26
CA ASP A 86 -7.99 14.62 18.22
C ASP A 86 -9.22 15.56 18.14
N PRO A 87 -9.47 16.43 19.14
CA PRO A 87 -10.62 17.34 19.11
C PRO A 87 -10.69 18.24 17.87
N THR A 88 -9.55 18.74 17.37
CA THR A 88 -9.51 19.66 16.24
C THR A 88 -9.82 18.94 14.93
N SER A 89 -9.25 17.74 14.71
CA SER A 89 -9.61 16.88 13.56
C SER A 89 -11.09 16.49 13.57
N ARG A 90 -11.68 16.25 14.76
CA ARG A 90 -13.12 15.96 14.87
C ARG A 90 -13.97 17.16 14.45
N ILE A 91 -13.62 18.36 14.91
CA ILE A 91 -14.33 19.60 14.56
C ILE A 91 -14.21 19.91 13.08
N ALA A 92 -13.03 19.71 12.48
CA ALA A 92 -12.76 19.97 11.07
C ALA A 92 -13.75 19.23 10.15
N ASN A 93 -14.11 17.98 10.47
CA ASN A 93 -15.06 17.18 9.68
C ASN A 93 -16.49 17.76 9.64
N TYR A 94 -16.87 18.66 10.55
CA TYR A 94 -18.21 19.27 10.60
C TYR A 94 -18.28 20.67 9.98
N ILE A 95 -17.14 21.25 9.62
CA ILE A 95 -17.08 22.62 9.10
C ILE A 95 -17.20 22.59 7.58
N LYS A 96 -18.32 23.09 7.05
CA LYS A 96 -18.64 23.12 5.60
C LYS A 96 -18.49 24.51 4.94
N SER A 97 -18.12 25.56 5.69
CA SER A 97 -18.13 26.95 5.16
C SER A 97 -16.79 27.68 5.33
N ASP A 98 -16.41 28.45 4.30
CA ASP A 98 -15.15 29.21 4.23
C ASP A 98 -14.93 30.16 5.40
N THR A 99 -15.97 30.86 5.86
CA THR A 99 -15.84 31.80 6.99
C THR A 99 -15.48 31.09 8.31
N ARG A 100 -15.87 29.83 8.47
CA ARG A 100 -15.56 29.03 9.67
C ARG A 100 -14.16 28.42 9.61
N TRP A 101 -13.57 28.28 8.41
CA TRP A 101 -12.21 27.77 8.25
C TRP A 101 -11.15 28.68 8.89
N TRP A 102 -11.30 30.00 8.79
CA TRP A 102 -10.38 30.92 9.48
C TRP A 102 -10.42 30.74 11.01
N LEU A 103 -11.61 30.61 11.60
CA LEU A 103 -11.77 30.36 13.03
C LEU A 103 -11.14 29.02 13.43
N LEU A 104 -11.39 27.96 12.65
CA LEU A 104 -10.77 26.65 12.88
C LEU A 104 -9.25 26.77 12.85
N ARG A 105 -8.67 27.51 11.92
CA ARG A 105 -7.22 27.74 11.84
C ARG A 105 -6.69 28.40 13.12
N GLN A 106 -7.42 29.35 13.71
CA GLN A 106 -7.01 29.93 15.00
C GLN A 106 -7.14 28.93 16.15
N VAL A 107 -8.19 28.10 16.16
CA VAL A 107 -8.37 27.04 17.17
C VAL A 107 -7.26 26.00 17.08
N VAL A 108 -6.91 25.54 15.87
CA VAL A 108 -5.81 24.60 15.62
C VAL A 108 -4.49 25.21 16.09
N ARG A 109 -4.18 26.46 15.72
CA ARG A 109 -2.96 27.15 16.20
C ARG A 109 -2.93 27.27 17.73
N ALA A 110 -4.05 27.59 18.36
CA ALA A 110 -4.13 27.67 19.81
C ALA A 110 -3.94 26.29 20.46
N TYR A 111 -4.50 25.24 19.86
CA TYR A 111 -4.33 23.85 20.28
C TYR A 111 -2.87 23.40 20.16
N GLU A 112 -2.23 23.66 19.03
CA GLU A 112 -0.79 23.40 18.81
C GLU A 112 0.09 24.17 19.79
N PHE A 113 -0.23 25.45 20.04
CA PHE A 113 0.51 26.30 20.97
C PHE A 113 0.55 25.72 22.40
N VAL A 114 -0.52 25.06 22.84
CA VAL A 114 -0.56 24.38 24.15
C VAL A 114 -0.04 22.94 24.10
N GLY A 115 0.61 22.54 23.01
CA GLY A 115 1.25 21.24 22.82
C GLY A 115 0.36 20.16 22.20
N GLY A 116 -0.80 20.55 21.64
CA GLY A 116 -1.67 19.65 20.90
C GLY A 116 -1.11 19.30 19.53
N LYS A 117 -1.46 18.11 19.03
CA LYS A 117 -1.00 17.61 17.74
C LYS A 117 -2.18 17.10 16.94
N PRO A 118 -2.59 17.83 15.89
CA PRO A 118 -3.68 17.38 15.04
C PRO A 118 -3.30 16.07 14.35
N GLY A 119 -4.23 15.11 14.39
CA GLY A 119 -4.02 13.82 13.78
C GLY A 119 -5.14 12.83 14.07
N TRP A 120 -5.15 11.76 13.28
CA TRP A 120 -6.12 10.69 13.45
C TRP A 120 -5.55 9.33 13.02
N LEU A 121 -6.05 8.28 13.65
CA LEU A 121 -5.81 6.87 13.29
C LEU A 121 -7.15 6.26 12.87
N THR A 122 -7.19 5.64 11.70
CA THR A 122 -8.36 4.93 11.19
C THR A 122 -8.01 3.46 10.98
N VAL A 123 -8.88 2.57 11.46
CA VAL A 123 -8.83 1.14 11.13
C VAL A 123 -10.15 0.76 10.48
N SER A 124 -10.09 0.08 9.34
CA SER A 124 -11.26 -0.46 8.67
C SER A 124 -11.09 -1.95 8.42
N PHE A 125 -12.17 -2.71 8.42
CA PHE A 125 -12.17 -4.11 8.01
C PHE A 125 -13.46 -4.50 7.30
N VAL A 126 -13.38 -5.51 6.45
CA VAL A 126 -14.52 -6.10 5.74
C VAL A 126 -14.72 -7.54 6.21
N VAL A 127 -15.92 -7.83 6.67
CA VAL A 127 -16.39 -9.19 6.92
C VAL A 127 -17.18 -9.66 5.71
N GLN A 128 -16.90 -10.87 5.25
CA GLN A 128 -17.71 -11.57 4.26
C GLN A 128 -17.79 -13.05 4.65
N ASP A 129 -18.99 -13.62 4.59
CA ASP A 129 -19.26 -15.03 4.92
C ASP A 129 -18.74 -15.46 6.30
N GLY A 130 -18.84 -14.56 7.28
CA GLY A 130 -18.51 -14.81 8.67
C GLY A 130 -17.03 -14.74 9.01
N VAL A 131 -16.18 -14.26 8.09
CA VAL A 131 -14.74 -14.06 8.33
C VAL A 131 -14.27 -12.68 7.86
N ILE A 132 -13.16 -12.17 8.41
CA ILE A 132 -12.55 -10.90 7.97
C ILE A 132 -11.68 -11.13 6.74
N TRP A 133 -12.02 -10.48 5.62
CA TRP A 133 -11.32 -10.62 4.32
C TRP A 133 -10.31 -9.52 4.05
N ARG A 134 -10.64 -8.29 4.46
CA ARG A 134 -9.78 -7.12 4.27
C ARG A 134 -9.64 -6.33 5.54
N SER A 135 -8.51 -5.67 5.66
CA SER A 135 -8.23 -4.74 6.73
C SER A 135 -7.33 -3.61 6.22
N THR A 136 -7.57 -2.41 6.72
CA THR A 136 -6.78 -1.22 6.39
C THR A 136 -6.50 -0.47 7.68
N VAL A 137 -5.29 0.07 7.83
CA VAL A 137 -4.93 0.99 8.90
C VAL A 137 -4.27 2.23 8.30
N GLY A 138 -4.79 3.40 8.66
CA GLY A 138 -4.28 4.69 8.21
C GLY A 138 -3.97 5.60 9.39
N LEU A 139 -2.85 6.31 9.33
CA LEU A 139 -2.45 7.33 10.28
C LEU A 139 -2.17 8.62 9.52
N LEU A 140 -2.73 9.72 10.00
CA LEU A 140 -2.41 11.07 9.53
C LEU A 140 -2.00 11.92 10.72
N LEU A 141 -0.86 12.61 10.58
CA LEU A 141 -0.33 13.56 11.55
C LEU A 141 -0.03 14.87 10.85
N ASP A 142 -0.50 15.99 11.38
CA ASP A 142 -0.14 17.30 10.84
C ASP A 142 1.13 17.83 11.50
N VAL A 143 2.02 18.35 10.66
CA VAL A 143 3.28 18.99 11.02
C VAL A 143 3.13 20.49 10.77
N PRO A 144 3.25 21.32 11.82
CA PRO A 144 2.95 22.73 11.68
C PRO A 144 4.07 23.48 10.93
N PRO A 145 3.77 24.64 10.29
CA PRO A 145 4.71 25.37 9.42
C PRO A 145 6.01 25.84 10.09
N HIS A 146 6.06 25.88 11.42
CA HIS A 146 7.18 26.47 12.16
C HIS A 146 8.24 25.44 12.57
N THR A 147 8.06 24.15 12.24
CA THR A 147 9.04 23.10 12.58
C THR A 147 10.14 22.93 11.54
N GLU A 148 9.93 23.42 10.32
CA GLU A 148 10.89 23.37 9.22
C GLU A 148 10.96 24.75 8.55
N LYS A 149 12.14 25.17 8.08
CA LYS A 149 12.37 26.58 7.69
C LYS A 149 11.68 27.02 6.39
N ASP A 150 11.25 26.07 5.56
CA ASP A 150 10.86 26.34 4.18
C ASP A 150 9.36 26.12 3.89
N ASP A 151 8.55 25.67 4.86
CA ASP A 151 7.12 25.40 4.66
C ASP A 151 6.21 26.42 5.35
N GLU A 152 5.70 27.39 4.58
CA GLU A 152 4.76 28.42 5.07
C GLU A 152 3.42 27.82 5.58
N TYR A 153 3.07 26.62 5.12
CA TYR A 153 1.76 25.99 5.36
C TYR A 153 1.79 24.77 6.28
N GLY A 154 2.98 24.27 6.64
CA GLY A 154 3.13 22.95 7.25
C GLY A 154 2.88 21.83 6.24
N TYR A 155 2.95 20.59 6.69
CA TYR A 155 2.69 19.40 5.86
C TYR A 155 2.09 18.28 6.71
N SER A 156 1.64 17.20 6.08
CA SER A 156 1.16 16.02 6.83
C SER A 156 2.11 14.83 6.67
N LEU A 157 2.19 13.98 7.68
CA LEU A 157 2.71 12.62 7.57
C LEU A 157 1.53 11.68 7.38
N MET A 158 1.50 10.95 6.26
CA MET A 158 0.43 10.02 5.92
C MET A 158 0.98 8.61 5.80
N LEU A 159 0.44 7.68 6.57
CA LEU A 159 0.84 6.28 6.54
C LEU A 159 -0.40 5.44 6.31
N LEU A 160 -0.40 4.63 5.26
CA LEU A 160 -1.48 3.71 4.96
C LEU A 160 -0.92 2.30 4.80
N ALA A 161 -1.53 1.33 5.48
CA ALA A 161 -1.30 -0.08 5.20
C ALA A 161 -2.65 -0.74 4.89
N LYS A 162 -2.78 -1.38 3.73
CA LYS A 162 -4.03 -1.98 3.26
C LYS A 162 -3.84 -3.40 2.74
N ALA A 163 -4.80 -4.27 3.05
CA ALA A 163 -4.88 -5.60 2.47
C ALA A 163 -5.42 -5.53 1.02
N SER A 164 -4.90 -6.37 0.13
CA SER A 164 -5.33 -6.50 -1.27
C SER A 164 -5.22 -7.95 -1.73
N ASP A 165 -6.09 -8.38 -2.65
CA ASP A 165 -6.00 -9.72 -3.28
C ASP A 165 -4.72 -9.93 -4.10
N SER A 166 -4.17 -8.83 -4.63
CA SER A 166 -3.07 -8.80 -5.58
C SER A 166 -2.18 -7.60 -5.31
N LEU A 167 -0.88 -7.79 -5.56
CA LEU A 167 0.13 -6.74 -5.49
C LEU A 167 0.55 -6.22 -6.88
N HIS A 168 -0.03 -6.76 -7.94
CA HIS A 168 0.09 -6.21 -9.28
C HIS A 168 -1.13 -5.35 -9.62
N GLN A 169 -0.89 -4.26 -10.35
CA GLN A 169 -1.96 -3.38 -10.82
C GLN A 169 -2.80 -4.12 -11.86
N LYS A 170 -4.03 -4.50 -11.50
CA LYS A 170 -4.90 -5.31 -12.37
C LYS A 170 -5.55 -4.48 -13.49
N LYS A 171 -5.90 -3.21 -13.23
CA LYS A 171 -6.64 -2.35 -14.16
C LYS A 171 -6.26 -0.87 -14.04
N PRO A 172 -6.45 -0.06 -15.10
CA PRO A 172 -6.26 1.40 -15.08
C PRO A 172 -7.11 2.14 -14.04
N HIS A 173 -8.19 1.51 -13.55
CA HIS A 173 -9.11 2.08 -12.57
C HIS A 173 -9.06 1.38 -11.21
N ASP A 174 -8.28 0.29 -11.08
CA ASP A 174 -8.03 -0.28 -9.78
C ASP A 174 -7.05 0.66 -9.06
N PRO A 175 -7.32 1.02 -7.81
CA PRO A 175 -6.45 1.95 -7.10
C PRO A 175 -5.04 1.43 -7.02
N TRP A 176 -4.15 2.37 -7.22
CA TRP A 176 -2.73 2.16 -7.42
C TRP A 176 -2.17 1.27 -6.31
N VAL A 177 -1.64 0.10 -6.69
CA VAL A 177 -0.70 -0.62 -5.83
C VAL A 177 0.65 0.04 -6.06
N LEU A 178 1.09 0.80 -5.07
CA LEU A 178 2.33 1.55 -5.15
C LEU A 178 3.54 0.63 -4.99
N GLY A 179 4.71 1.11 -5.46
CA GLY A 179 5.95 0.34 -5.45
C GLY A 179 6.22 -0.43 -6.74
N THR A 180 7.45 -0.94 -6.87
CA THR A 180 7.91 -1.69 -8.05
C THR A 180 7.71 -3.19 -7.83
N ASP A 181 7.49 -3.96 -8.90
CA ASP A 181 7.33 -5.41 -8.78
C ASP A 181 8.62 -6.09 -8.28
N ASP A 182 9.78 -5.47 -8.45
CA ASP A 182 11.06 -5.95 -7.94
C ASP A 182 11.05 -6.14 -6.41
N GLN A 183 10.25 -5.37 -5.67
CA GLN A 183 10.07 -5.54 -4.23
C GLN A 183 9.54 -6.94 -3.88
N LEU A 184 8.76 -7.57 -4.76
CA LEU A 184 8.17 -8.90 -4.53
C LEU A 184 9.19 -10.03 -4.54
N ALA A 185 10.42 -9.79 -5.01
CA ALA A 185 11.52 -10.73 -4.89
C ALA A 185 11.99 -10.85 -3.43
N ASP A 186 12.05 -9.72 -2.72
CA ASP A 186 12.47 -9.66 -1.32
C ASP A 186 11.28 -9.81 -0.36
N HIS A 187 10.11 -9.34 -0.77
CA HIS A 187 8.88 -9.25 0.03
C HIS A 187 7.67 -9.80 -0.73
N PRO A 188 7.49 -11.13 -0.80
CA PRO A 188 6.43 -11.79 -1.58
C PRO A 188 4.98 -11.35 -1.26
N ASN A 189 4.77 -10.77 -0.07
CA ASN A 189 3.45 -10.51 0.49
C ASN A 189 3.16 -9.02 0.75
N TYR A 190 4.06 -8.10 0.40
CA TYR A 190 3.73 -6.68 0.40
C TYR A 190 4.58 -5.88 -0.59
N LYS A 191 4.08 -4.69 -0.93
CA LYS A 191 4.80 -3.65 -1.64
C LYS A 191 4.62 -2.33 -0.91
N GLU A 192 5.60 -1.47 -1.02
CA GLU A 192 5.58 -0.14 -0.47
C GLU A 192 5.86 0.91 -1.54
N GLY A 193 5.23 2.07 -1.42
CA GLY A 193 5.53 3.17 -2.32
C GLY A 193 4.99 4.50 -1.84
N ARG A 194 5.41 5.54 -2.54
CA ARG A 194 4.93 6.90 -2.35
C ARG A 194 3.74 7.16 -3.26
N PRO A 195 2.57 7.59 -2.74
CA PRO A 195 1.49 8.03 -3.60
C PRO A 195 1.90 9.29 -4.37
N SER A 196 1.56 9.33 -5.66
CA SER A 196 1.70 10.54 -6.46
C SER A 196 0.68 11.60 -6.02
N GLY A 197 0.96 12.87 -6.34
CA GLY A 197 0.02 13.97 -6.10
C GLY A 197 -0.01 14.53 -4.66
N CYS A 198 0.87 14.06 -3.76
CA CYS A 198 1.05 14.72 -2.48
C CYS A 198 2.17 15.77 -2.52
N GLU A 199 1.79 17.02 -2.78
CA GLU A 199 2.70 18.16 -2.85
C GLU A 199 3.10 18.68 -1.46
N VAL A 200 2.21 18.56 -0.47
CA VAL A 200 2.37 19.13 0.88
C VAL A 200 2.29 18.03 1.95
N CYS A 201 2.86 16.85 1.65
CA CYS A 201 2.93 15.76 2.63
C CYS A 201 4.08 14.78 2.35
N LEU A 202 4.48 14.08 3.41
CA LEU A 202 5.24 12.84 3.30
C LEU A 202 4.28 11.67 3.50
N ALA A 203 4.11 10.86 2.47
CA ALA A 203 3.18 9.76 2.45
C ALA A 203 3.88 8.45 2.10
N VAL A 204 3.48 7.39 2.78
CA VAL A 204 3.79 6.02 2.41
C VAL A 204 2.53 5.18 2.41
N GLU A 205 2.41 4.35 1.40
CA GLU A 205 1.41 3.32 1.33
C GLU A 205 2.10 1.95 1.26
N VAL A 206 1.63 1.03 2.10
CA VAL A 206 1.97 -0.39 2.07
C VAL A 206 0.73 -1.15 1.63
N THR A 207 0.84 -1.91 0.55
CA THR A 207 -0.19 -2.86 0.15
C THR A 207 0.30 -4.26 0.46
N PHE A 208 -0.46 -5.05 1.22
CA PHE A 208 -0.09 -6.39 1.62
C PHE A 208 -1.17 -7.42 1.25
N THR A 209 -0.80 -8.69 1.12
CA THR A 209 -1.77 -9.76 0.86
C THR A 209 -2.31 -10.37 2.13
N PRO A 210 -3.47 -11.06 2.09
CA PRO A 210 -3.98 -11.85 3.21
C PRO A 210 -3.02 -12.90 3.78
N TYR A 211 -1.95 -13.22 3.06
CA TYR A 211 -0.95 -14.24 3.42
C TYR A 211 0.31 -13.66 4.06
N ILE A 212 0.37 -12.34 4.27
CA ILE A 212 1.47 -11.71 5.02
C ILE A 212 1.61 -12.36 6.40
N SER A 213 2.86 -12.64 6.80
CA SER A 213 3.07 -13.23 8.11
C SER A 213 2.73 -12.22 9.23
N PRO A 214 2.32 -12.67 10.43
CA PRO A 214 2.06 -11.77 11.54
C PRO A 214 3.25 -10.89 11.93
N ALA A 215 4.49 -11.40 11.76
CA ALA A 215 5.70 -10.66 12.06
C ALA A 215 5.94 -9.54 11.04
N GLU A 216 5.80 -9.82 9.75
CA GLU A 216 5.91 -8.82 8.69
C GLU A 216 4.79 -7.78 8.78
N LEU A 217 3.53 -8.19 9.01
CA LEU A 217 2.41 -7.26 9.19
C LEU A 217 2.67 -6.30 10.35
N LYS A 218 3.17 -6.83 11.48
CA LYS A 218 3.55 -6.01 12.63
C LYS A 218 4.69 -5.05 12.27
N GLN A 219 5.67 -5.50 11.50
CA GLN A 219 6.80 -4.67 11.09
C GLN A 219 6.36 -3.51 10.20
N VAL A 220 5.56 -3.76 9.16
CA VAL A 220 5.08 -2.72 8.22
C VAL A 220 3.99 -1.82 8.81
N THR A 221 3.44 -2.17 9.97
CA THR A 221 2.45 -1.36 10.72
C THR A 221 2.93 -0.99 12.12
N SER A 222 4.24 -0.98 12.36
CA SER A 222 4.84 -0.67 13.67
C SER A 222 4.91 0.85 13.93
N TYR A 223 3.74 1.50 13.98
CA TYR A 223 3.68 2.95 14.17
C TYR A 223 4.18 3.35 15.57
N ASP A 224 5.24 4.16 15.64
CA ASP A 224 5.68 4.86 16.84
C ASP A 224 4.79 6.09 17.06
N LEU A 225 3.85 5.93 17.98
CA LEU A 225 2.89 6.97 18.35
C LEU A 225 3.41 7.88 19.47
N SER A 226 4.69 7.78 19.84
CA SER A 226 5.26 8.60 20.90
C SER A 226 5.24 10.09 20.59
N CYS A 227 5.24 10.45 19.31
CA CYS A 227 5.15 11.86 18.94
C CYS A 227 3.80 12.49 19.21
N PHE A 228 2.71 11.77 19.51
CA PHE A 228 1.49 12.41 20.03
C PHE A 228 1.73 13.11 21.38
N THR A 229 2.60 12.54 22.23
CA THR A 229 2.83 13.00 23.59
C THR A 229 4.15 13.72 23.80
N ASN A 230 5.14 13.50 22.93
CA ASN A 230 6.43 14.18 23.03
C ASN A 230 6.29 15.66 22.69
N PHE A 231 7.09 16.53 23.31
CA PHE A 231 7.12 17.96 22.93
C PHE A 231 7.65 18.22 21.52
N ARG A 232 8.36 17.24 20.91
CA ARG A 232 8.87 17.33 19.54
C ARG A 232 7.90 16.66 18.57
N HIS A 233 7.61 17.32 17.45
CA HIS A 233 6.84 16.74 16.35
C HIS A 233 7.63 15.64 15.65
N CYS A 234 6.93 14.62 15.14
CA CYS A 234 7.48 13.76 14.10
C CYS A 234 7.62 14.64 12.85
N LEU A 235 8.78 14.58 12.19
CA LEU A 235 9.05 15.38 10.99
C LEU A 235 9.18 14.49 9.76
N ASN A 236 9.59 13.23 9.94
CA ASN A 236 9.81 12.31 8.83
C ASN A 236 9.03 11.02 9.01
N LEU A 237 8.80 10.30 7.91
CA LEU A 237 8.17 8.98 7.95
C LEU A 237 8.88 8.01 8.91
N PRO A 238 10.23 7.92 8.97
CA PRO A 238 10.91 7.04 9.91
C PRO A 238 10.73 7.40 11.41
N ASP A 239 10.29 8.63 11.73
CA ASP A 239 9.94 8.99 13.11
C ASP A 239 8.65 8.33 13.57
N VAL A 240 7.77 7.99 12.61
CA VAL A 240 6.46 7.37 12.85
C VAL A 240 6.48 5.89 12.49
N LEU A 241 7.16 5.48 11.43
CA LEU A 241 7.26 4.10 10.96
C LEU A 241 8.74 3.78 10.71
N PRO A 242 9.45 3.21 11.71
CA PRO A 242 10.91 3.07 11.65
C PRO A 242 11.44 2.32 10.43
N ILE A 243 10.73 1.28 9.95
CA ILE A 243 11.10 0.53 8.74
C ILE A 243 11.14 1.38 7.47
N ALA A 244 10.42 2.52 7.43
CA ALA A 244 10.43 3.41 6.26
C ALA A 244 11.82 3.98 5.93
N ARG A 245 12.78 3.91 6.87
CA ARG A 245 14.18 4.24 6.61
C ARG A 245 14.80 3.34 5.54
N ASP A 246 14.43 2.06 5.53
CA ASP A 246 15.04 1.05 4.66
C ASP A 246 14.45 1.06 3.24
N TRP A 247 13.32 1.76 3.05
CA TRP A 247 12.59 1.82 1.78
C TRP A 247 13.07 2.92 0.83
N HIS A 248 13.85 3.89 1.32
CA HIS A 248 14.40 4.99 0.51
C HIS A 248 13.35 5.73 -0.38
N LEU A 249 12.10 5.86 0.10
CA LEU A 249 10.97 6.41 -0.67
C LEU A 249 11.11 7.90 -1.02
N TYR A 250 11.91 8.62 -0.25
CA TYR A 250 12.19 10.03 -0.44
C TYR A 250 13.67 10.20 -0.72
N PRO A 251 14.05 10.97 -1.75
CA PRO A 251 15.45 11.24 -2.03
C PRO A 251 16.04 11.95 -0.82
N THR A 252 16.87 11.24 -0.07
CA THR A 252 17.85 11.87 0.80
C THR A 252 18.79 12.65 -0.11
N THR A 253 19.39 13.74 0.36
CA THR A 253 20.43 14.50 -0.36
C THR A 253 21.68 13.67 -0.73
N GLU A 254 21.64 12.36 -0.49
CA GLU A 254 22.64 11.40 -0.90
C GLU A 254 22.61 11.22 -2.43
N PRO A 255 23.79 11.15 -3.06
CA PRO A 255 23.92 11.14 -4.50
C PRO A 255 23.18 9.96 -5.14
N ALA A 256 22.64 10.23 -6.33
CA ALA A 256 21.89 9.32 -7.17
C ALA A 256 22.45 7.88 -7.14
N TYR A 257 21.53 6.93 -6.97
CA TYR A 257 21.74 5.48 -7.01
C TYR A 257 22.85 5.11 -8.00
N LYS A 258 23.99 4.63 -7.50
CA LYS A 258 25.05 4.10 -8.36
C LYS A 258 24.49 2.85 -9.02
N VAL A 259 24.28 2.91 -10.33
CA VAL A 259 23.93 1.75 -11.14
C VAL A 259 24.99 0.68 -10.86
N PRO A 260 24.59 -0.52 -10.38
CA PRO A 260 25.52 -1.61 -10.18
C PRO A 260 26.32 -1.87 -11.45
N SER A 261 27.65 -1.94 -11.35
CA SER A 261 28.53 -2.11 -12.50
C SER A 261 28.54 -3.53 -13.08
N GLU A 262 27.91 -4.48 -12.40
CA GLU A 262 27.84 -5.88 -12.83
C GLU A 262 26.43 -6.24 -13.30
N PRO A 263 26.30 -6.99 -14.41
CA PRO A 263 25.01 -7.44 -14.90
C PRO A 263 24.42 -8.47 -13.93
N THR A 264 23.53 -8.03 -13.05
CA THR A 264 22.74 -8.89 -12.18
C THR A 264 21.42 -9.25 -12.84
N ILE A 265 20.97 -10.50 -12.69
CA ILE A 265 19.61 -10.95 -13.06
C ILE A 265 18.59 -9.90 -12.60
N PRO A 266 17.60 -9.49 -13.45
CA PRO A 266 16.66 -8.46 -13.07
C PRO A 266 15.94 -8.94 -11.81
N ARG A 267 15.76 -8.06 -10.83
CA ARG A 267 15.09 -8.46 -9.57
C ARG A 267 13.70 -9.02 -9.83
N SER A 268 13.00 -8.54 -10.86
CA SER A 268 11.76 -9.12 -11.32
C SER A 268 11.88 -10.64 -11.57
N CYS A 269 12.92 -11.13 -12.23
CA CYS A 269 13.13 -12.58 -12.44
C CYS A 269 13.32 -13.38 -11.15
N ALA A 270 13.71 -12.74 -10.05
CA ALA A 270 13.81 -13.38 -8.73
C ALA A 270 12.46 -13.48 -7.99
N ILE A 271 11.38 -12.88 -8.51
CA ILE A 271 10.04 -12.99 -7.92
C ILE A 271 9.59 -14.46 -7.95
N PRO A 272 9.19 -15.04 -6.79
CA PRO A 272 8.73 -16.42 -6.73
C PRO A 272 7.55 -16.71 -7.66
N ILE A 273 7.50 -17.91 -8.23
CA ILE A 273 6.48 -18.31 -9.21
C ILE A 273 5.07 -18.27 -8.62
N PHE A 274 4.93 -18.64 -7.34
CA PHE A 274 3.64 -18.57 -6.65
C PHE A 274 3.13 -17.13 -6.54
N VAL A 275 4.02 -16.15 -6.35
CA VAL A 275 3.66 -14.71 -6.30
C VAL A 275 3.18 -14.26 -7.67
N ARG A 276 3.94 -14.57 -8.73
CA ARG A 276 3.53 -14.29 -10.11
C ARG A 276 2.17 -14.90 -10.43
N SER A 277 1.93 -16.12 -9.95
CA SER A 277 0.68 -16.83 -10.20
C SER A 277 -0.50 -16.27 -9.41
N ARG A 278 -0.27 -15.80 -8.17
CA ARG A 278 -1.27 -15.10 -7.36
C ARG A 278 -1.68 -13.78 -8.01
N ASP A 279 -0.72 -13.00 -8.51
CA ASP A 279 -0.97 -11.63 -8.97
C ASP A 279 -1.30 -11.52 -10.47
N ALA A 280 -0.92 -12.52 -11.29
CA ALA A 280 -1.22 -12.52 -12.72
C ALA A 280 -2.73 -12.54 -13.00
N SER A 281 -3.16 -11.77 -14.01
CA SER A 281 -4.55 -11.77 -14.49
C SER A 281 -4.89 -13.03 -15.30
N SER A 282 -3.90 -13.59 -16.01
CA SER A 282 -4.02 -14.85 -16.74
C SER A 282 -2.71 -15.65 -16.69
N ILE A 283 -2.82 -16.96 -16.84
CA ILE A 283 -1.68 -17.87 -16.89
C ILE A 283 -1.99 -18.96 -17.92
N MET A 284 -1.05 -19.20 -18.81
CA MET A 284 -1.22 -20.18 -19.89
C MET A 284 -0.10 -21.23 -19.83
N LEU A 285 -0.45 -22.48 -20.11
CA LEU A 285 0.49 -23.56 -20.37
C LEU A 285 0.55 -23.77 -21.88
N VAL A 286 1.73 -23.71 -22.47
CA VAL A 286 1.90 -23.78 -23.93
C VAL A 286 3.05 -24.69 -24.36
N ASP A 287 2.96 -25.26 -25.56
CA ASP A 287 4.05 -25.97 -26.21
C ASP A 287 4.72 -25.08 -27.27
N ALA A 288 6.05 -24.95 -27.24
CA ALA A 288 6.79 -24.16 -28.21
C ALA A 288 6.99 -24.95 -29.52
N ILE A 289 6.49 -24.42 -30.64
CA ILE A 289 6.52 -25.09 -31.95
C ILE A 289 7.67 -24.60 -32.82
N SER A 290 7.83 -23.28 -32.93
CA SER A 290 8.88 -22.67 -33.75
C SER A 290 9.20 -21.29 -33.21
N SER A 291 10.47 -20.90 -33.23
CA SER A 291 10.92 -19.60 -32.73
C SER A 291 11.71 -18.86 -33.82
N THR A 292 11.44 -17.56 -33.93
CA THR A 292 12.18 -16.65 -34.80
C THR A 292 12.61 -15.43 -33.99
N ILE A 293 13.90 -15.10 -34.04
CA ILE A 293 14.43 -13.86 -33.48
C ILE A 293 14.43 -12.82 -34.60
N THR A 294 13.73 -11.71 -34.40
CA THR A 294 13.62 -10.62 -35.38
C THR A 294 14.03 -9.30 -34.74
N LYS A 295 14.65 -8.43 -35.52
CA LYS A 295 14.73 -7.01 -35.15
C LYS A 295 13.32 -6.40 -35.31
N PRO A 296 12.82 -5.60 -34.36
CA PRO A 296 11.55 -4.88 -34.54
C PRO A 296 11.59 -4.04 -35.81
N ASN A 297 10.45 -3.89 -36.48
CA ASN A 297 10.38 -3.02 -37.65
C ASN A 297 10.65 -1.56 -37.24
N PRO A 298 11.35 -0.76 -38.06
CA PRO A 298 11.51 0.66 -37.79
C PRO A 298 10.14 1.34 -37.69
N GLY A 299 9.78 1.84 -36.50
CA GLY A 299 8.48 2.47 -36.23
C GLY A 299 7.51 1.65 -35.37
N GLU A 300 7.78 0.36 -35.13
CA GLU A 300 7.17 -0.35 -34.00
C GLU A 300 7.94 0.05 -32.74
N GLU A 301 7.38 0.98 -31.97
CA GLU A 301 7.92 1.52 -30.72
C GLU A 301 7.86 0.45 -29.60
N LEU A 302 8.50 -0.70 -29.82
CA LEU A 302 8.70 -1.73 -28.81
C LEU A 302 9.89 -1.34 -27.93
N LEU A 303 9.68 -0.33 -27.08
CA LEU A 303 10.47 0.01 -25.88
C LEU A 303 12.00 0.08 -26.07
N GLY A 304 12.48 0.38 -27.29
CA GLY A 304 13.91 0.55 -27.57
C GLY A 304 14.74 -0.74 -27.57
N HIS A 305 14.11 -1.92 -27.73
CA HIS A 305 14.85 -3.18 -27.78
C HIS A 305 15.32 -3.55 -29.19
N GLU A 306 16.58 -3.98 -29.32
CA GLU A 306 17.16 -4.31 -30.64
C GLU A 306 16.64 -5.63 -31.22
N TYR A 307 16.19 -6.56 -30.36
CA TYR A 307 15.74 -7.90 -30.77
C TYR A 307 14.55 -8.37 -29.92
N ILE A 308 13.56 -8.97 -30.59
CA ILE A 308 12.43 -9.68 -29.98
C ILE A 308 12.42 -11.14 -30.45
N GLN A 309 12.02 -12.05 -29.58
CA GLN A 309 11.82 -13.46 -29.94
C GLN A 309 10.32 -13.71 -30.10
N THR A 310 9.91 -13.98 -31.34
CA THR A 310 8.54 -14.37 -31.68
C THR A 310 8.47 -15.89 -31.83
N THR A 311 7.68 -16.54 -30.98
CA THR A 311 7.54 -17.99 -30.95
C THR A 311 6.10 -18.38 -31.27
N LYS A 312 5.90 -19.26 -32.24
CA LYS A 312 4.61 -19.95 -32.41
C LYS A 312 4.47 -20.96 -31.29
N VAL A 313 3.46 -20.77 -30.46
CA VAL A 313 3.14 -21.64 -29.34
C VAL A 313 1.76 -22.24 -29.50
N ARG A 314 1.55 -23.44 -29.00
CA ARG A 314 0.25 -24.10 -28.95
C ARG A 314 -0.33 -23.99 -27.56
N LEU A 315 -1.57 -23.50 -27.40
CA LEU A 315 -2.23 -23.51 -26.09
C LEU A 315 -2.47 -24.96 -25.65
N VAL A 316 -1.91 -25.36 -24.51
CA VAL A 316 -2.19 -26.66 -23.89
C VAL A 316 -3.32 -26.50 -22.89
N GLN A 317 -3.24 -25.49 -22.03
CA GLN A 317 -4.22 -25.26 -20.98
C GLN A 317 -4.21 -23.79 -20.53
N THR A 318 -5.37 -23.25 -20.20
CA THR A 318 -5.48 -21.99 -19.44
C THR A 318 -5.49 -22.34 -17.95
N LEU A 319 -4.45 -21.93 -17.23
CA LEU A 319 -4.30 -22.21 -15.80
C LEU A 319 -5.03 -21.16 -14.93
N LYS A 320 -5.12 -19.91 -15.41
CA LYS A 320 -5.83 -18.81 -14.73
C LYS A 320 -6.39 -17.81 -15.74
N GLY A 321 -7.51 -17.18 -15.38
CA GLY A 321 -8.13 -16.12 -16.17
C GLY A 321 -8.82 -16.64 -17.43
N THR A 322 -9.16 -15.72 -18.33
CA THR A 322 -9.73 -16.05 -19.64
C THR A 322 -8.65 -15.95 -20.71
N SER A 323 -8.50 -16.99 -21.53
CA SER A 323 -7.68 -16.95 -22.74
C SER A 323 -8.58 -16.65 -23.94
N PRO A 324 -8.19 -15.77 -24.85
CA PRO A 324 -8.91 -15.57 -26.12
C PRO A 324 -8.67 -16.73 -27.10
N PHE A 325 -7.67 -17.57 -26.85
CA PHE A 325 -7.31 -18.72 -27.68
C PHE A 325 -7.97 -20.00 -27.16
N THR A 326 -8.35 -20.88 -28.08
CA THR A 326 -8.88 -22.21 -27.80
C THR A 326 -7.75 -23.22 -27.53
N ILE A 327 -8.04 -24.25 -26.72
CA ILE A 327 -7.04 -25.31 -26.45
C ILE A 327 -6.67 -25.99 -27.77
N GLY A 328 -5.36 -26.12 -28.03
CA GLY A 328 -4.80 -26.64 -29.28
C GLY A 328 -4.53 -25.57 -30.35
N GLU A 329 -5.04 -24.35 -30.18
CA GLU A 329 -4.79 -23.23 -31.09
C GLU A 329 -3.32 -22.82 -31.06
N VAL A 330 -2.80 -22.44 -32.23
CA VAL A 330 -1.42 -21.96 -32.39
C VAL A 330 -1.43 -20.46 -32.61
N PHE A 331 -0.72 -19.74 -31.76
CA PHE A 331 -0.61 -18.28 -31.80
C PHE A 331 0.85 -17.84 -31.61
N ASN A 332 1.12 -16.56 -31.88
CA ASN A 332 2.44 -15.99 -31.66
C ASN A 332 2.54 -15.47 -30.22
N ALA A 333 3.53 -15.95 -29.48
CA ALA A 333 3.99 -15.38 -28.23
C ALA A 333 5.28 -14.57 -28.49
N VAL A 334 5.30 -13.31 -28.05
CA VAL A 334 6.45 -12.43 -28.15
C VAL A 334 7.06 -12.31 -26.77
N SER A 335 8.35 -12.64 -26.69
CA SER A 335 9.15 -12.48 -25.48
C SER A 335 10.18 -11.36 -25.64
N TRP A 336 10.30 -10.50 -24.63
CA TRP A 336 11.21 -9.36 -24.62
C TRP A 336 11.85 -9.16 -23.23
N PRO A 337 12.97 -8.40 -23.14
CA PRO A 337 13.73 -8.24 -21.89
C PRO A 337 13.08 -7.42 -20.78
N GLY A 338 11.83 -6.99 -20.92
CA GLY A 338 11.21 -6.02 -20.02
C GLY A 338 11.86 -4.65 -20.11
N ASP A 339 11.45 -3.71 -19.24
CA ASP A 339 11.89 -2.30 -19.27
C ASP A 339 13.37 -2.08 -18.88
N SER A 340 14.12 -3.16 -18.61
CA SER A 340 15.53 -3.11 -18.26
C SER A 340 16.41 -2.98 -19.50
N SER A 341 16.71 -1.74 -19.91
CA SER A 341 17.61 -1.43 -21.03
C SER A 341 19.06 -1.91 -20.85
N ASN A 342 19.48 -2.25 -19.62
CA ASN A 342 20.87 -2.60 -19.29
C ASN A 342 21.18 -4.11 -19.26
N TYR A 343 20.25 -4.97 -19.70
CA TYR A 343 20.43 -6.41 -19.55
C TYR A 343 21.22 -7.05 -20.71
N PRO A 344 22.33 -7.78 -20.44
CA PRO A 344 23.09 -8.47 -21.48
C PRO A 344 22.20 -9.44 -22.25
N SER A 345 22.40 -9.51 -23.56
CA SER A 345 21.56 -10.30 -24.46
C SER A 345 21.77 -11.82 -24.38
N GLN A 346 22.81 -12.29 -23.69
CA GLN A 346 23.35 -13.66 -23.90
C GLN A 346 22.87 -14.75 -22.93
N GLU A 347 22.24 -14.45 -21.79
CA GLU A 347 21.78 -15.46 -20.81
C GLU A 347 20.28 -15.34 -20.54
N ARG A 348 19.45 -15.61 -21.55
CA ARG A 348 18.00 -15.46 -21.47
C ARG A 348 17.33 -16.83 -21.52
N GLU A 349 16.36 -17.08 -20.65
CA GLU A 349 15.40 -18.16 -20.87
C GLU A 349 14.62 -17.82 -22.14
N GLN A 350 14.97 -18.55 -23.20
CA GLN A 350 14.34 -18.46 -24.52
C GLN A 350 13.41 -19.65 -24.69
N PHE A 351 12.40 -19.49 -25.54
CA PHE A 351 11.62 -20.65 -25.98
C PHE A 351 12.54 -21.63 -26.71
N GLU A 352 12.67 -22.83 -26.16
CA GLU A 352 13.27 -23.97 -26.84
C GLU A 352 12.16 -24.77 -27.52
N ILE A 353 12.38 -25.07 -28.81
CA ILE A 353 11.41 -25.80 -29.62
C ILE A 353 11.18 -27.19 -29.03
N GLY A 354 9.92 -27.59 -28.90
CA GLY A 354 9.51 -28.89 -28.35
C GLY A 354 9.38 -28.93 -26.83
N LYS A 355 9.74 -27.85 -26.13
CA LYS A 355 9.51 -27.71 -24.69
C LYS A 355 8.14 -27.09 -24.37
N ARG A 356 7.70 -27.31 -23.14
CA ARG A 356 6.46 -26.78 -22.58
C ARG A 356 6.77 -25.68 -21.59
N TYR A 357 5.98 -24.60 -21.59
CA TYR A 357 6.20 -23.42 -20.77
C TYR A 357 4.93 -22.96 -20.07
N VAL A 358 5.08 -22.41 -18.87
CA VAL A 358 4.09 -21.57 -18.21
C VAL A 358 4.39 -20.12 -18.57
N ILE A 359 3.39 -19.41 -19.09
CA ILE A 359 3.49 -18.01 -19.52
C ILE A 359 2.61 -17.13 -18.63
N PHE A 360 3.20 -16.03 -18.17
CA PHE A 360 2.56 -14.91 -17.46
C PHE A 360 2.47 -13.69 -18.39
N PRO A 361 1.40 -13.58 -19.20
CA PRO A 361 1.31 -12.50 -20.16
C PRO A 361 0.99 -11.16 -19.50
N LYS A 362 1.57 -10.07 -20.02
CA LYS A 362 1.26 -8.70 -19.59
C LYS A 362 0.03 -8.14 -20.27
N VAL A 363 -0.13 -8.41 -21.57
CA VAL A 363 -1.25 -7.94 -22.39
C VAL A 363 -1.78 -9.08 -23.23
N VAL A 364 -3.10 -9.27 -23.17
CA VAL A 364 -3.82 -10.30 -23.94
C VAL A 364 -5.00 -9.62 -24.61
N GLU A 365 -4.75 -8.96 -25.73
CA GLU A 365 -5.79 -8.33 -26.54
C GLU A 365 -5.77 -8.91 -27.95
N PRO A 366 -6.66 -9.85 -28.30
CA PRO A 366 -6.75 -10.34 -29.67
C PRO A 366 -7.08 -9.17 -30.62
N PRO A 367 -6.51 -9.12 -31.84
CA PRO A 367 -5.71 -10.16 -32.51
C PRO A 367 -4.19 -10.09 -32.22
N SER A 368 -3.77 -9.34 -31.21
CA SER A 368 -2.35 -9.10 -30.91
C SER A 368 -1.64 -10.36 -30.44
N PRO A 369 -0.32 -10.49 -30.69
CA PRO A 369 0.46 -11.57 -30.10
C PRO A 369 0.42 -11.51 -28.57
N VAL A 370 0.63 -12.66 -27.94
CA VAL A 370 0.71 -12.74 -26.48
C VAL A 370 2.07 -12.22 -26.05
N TYR A 371 2.05 -11.18 -25.23
CA TYR A 371 3.25 -10.50 -24.78
C TYR A 371 3.62 -10.99 -23.37
N ALA A 372 4.81 -11.60 -23.20
CA ALA A 372 5.40 -11.90 -21.91
C ALA A 372 6.84 -11.36 -21.80
N ASP A 373 7.24 -10.85 -20.64
CA ASP A 373 8.66 -10.60 -20.37
C ASP A 373 9.41 -11.93 -20.19
N PHE A 374 10.74 -11.93 -20.34
CA PHE A 374 11.53 -13.16 -20.15
C PHE A 374 11.35 -13.77 -18.77
N CYS A 375 11.14 -12.97 -17.73
CA CYS A 375 10.90 -13.46 -16.38
C CYS A 375 9.50 -14.12 -16.22
N GLY A 376 8.59 -13.87 -17.15
CA GLY A 376 7.25 -14.43 -17.24
C GLY A 376 7.17 -15.68 -18.12
N LEU A 377 8.30 -16.18 -18.60
CA LEU A 377 8.39 -17.42 -19.38
C LEU A 377 9.16 -18.46 -18.57
N ILE A 378 8.49 -19.51 -18.08
CA ILE A 378 9.12 -20.51 -17.21
C ILE A 378 8.91 -21.91 -17.79
N GLU A 379 9.99 -22.68 -17.97
CA GLU A 379 9.87 -24.07 -18.42
C GLU A 379 8.98 -24.87 -17.47
N SER A 380 8.04 -25.64 -18.02
CA SER A 380 7.08 -26.40 -17.23
C SER A 380 7.75 -27.62 -16.61
N ALA A 381 8.04 -27.54 -15.32
CA ALA A 381 8.44 -28.65 -14.47
C ALA A 381 7.36 -28.93 -13.40
N PRO A 382 7.32 -30.13 -12.79
CA PRO A 382 6.37 -30.43 -11.72
C PRO A 382 6.44 -29.45 -10.53
N SER A 383 7.64 -28.97 -10.18
CA SER A 383 7.85 -27.96 -9.14
C SER A 383 7.27 -26.59 -9.51
N VAL A 384 7.39 -26.18 -10.77
CA VAL A 384 6.81 -24.94 -11.31
C VAL A 384 5.28 -25.02 -11.25
N VAL A 385 4.69 -26.13 -11.72
CA VAL A 385 3.23 -26.34 -11.67
C VAL A 385 2.71 -26.34 -10.23
N ALA A 386 3.46 -26.93 -9.28
CA ALA A 386 3.10 -26.90 -7.86
C ALA A 386 3.09 -25.46 -7.31
N GLN A 387 4.10 -24.64 -7.63
CA GLN A 387 4.12 -23.23 -7.22
C GLN A 387 3.02 -22.40 -7.90
N VAL A 388 2.72 -22.68 -9.18
CA VAL A 388 1.58 -22.04 -9.85
C VAL A 388 0.29 -22.34 -9.09
N ASN A 389 0.02 -23.62 -8.82
CA ASN A 389 -1.17 -24.03 -8.07
C ASN A 389 -1.22 -23.39 -6.67
N GLN A 390 -0.09 -23.30 -5.97
CA GLN A 390 0.00 -22.57 -4.70
C GLN A 390 -0.48 -21.11 -4.87
N GLY A 391 0.04 -20.39 -5.86
CA GLY A 391 -0.38 -19.02 -6.15
C GLY A 391 -1.87 -18.90 -6.53
N LEU A 392 -2.40 -19.88 -7.27
CA LEU A 392 -3.83 -19.93 -7.62
C LEU A 392 -4.72 -20.07 -6.39
N THR A 393 -4.31 -20.89 -5.41
CA THR A 393 -5.06 -21.03 -4.15
C THR A 393 -5.00 -19.78 -3.27
N GLN A 394 -4.04 -18.88 -3.54
CA GLN A 394 -3.91 -17.61 -2.83
C GLN A 394 -4.75 -16.49 -3.45
N ASN A 395 -5.32 -16.68 -4.64
CA ASN A 395 -6.18 -15.66 -5.24
C ASN A 395 -7.56 -15.71 -4.58
N ASP A 396 -7.99 -14.58 -4.02
CA ASP A 396 -9.29 -14.44 -3.38
C ASP A 396 -10.13 -13.41 -4.15
N VAL A 397 -11.44 -13.37 -3.90
CA VAL A 397 -12.35 -12.42 -4.58
C VAL A 397 -13.26 -11.78 -3.54
N LEU A 398 -13.07 -10.48 -3.33
CA LEU A 398 -13.98 -9.67 -2.53
C LEU A 398 -15.27 -9.41 -3.32
N ARG A 399 -16.44 -9.52 -2.68
CA ARG A 399 -17.73 -9.14 -3.31
C ARG A 399 -17.89 -7.64 -3.52
N ARG A 400 -17.12 -6.84 -2.77
CA ARG A 400 -17.13 -5.38 -2.80
C ARG A 400 -15.87 -4.86 -3.51
N PRO A 401 -15.86 -3.60 -3.94
CA PRO A 401 -14.61 -2.91 -4.22
C PRO A 401 -13.68 -3.04 -3.00
N GLU A 402 -12.40 -3.15 -3.28
CA GLU A 402 -11.35 -3.18 -2.26
C GLU A 402 -11.46 -1.97 -1.31
N LEU A 403 -10.98 -2.14 -0.06
CA LEU A 403 -11.04 -1.10 0.97
C LEU A 403 -10.06 0.04 0.66
N PHE A 404 -10.44 0.89 -0.28
CA PHE A 404 -9.73 2.12 -0.52
C PHE A 404 -10.24 3.14 0.48
N GLY A 405 -9.41 3.35 1.51
CA GLY A 405 -9.66 4.43 2.46
C GLY A 405 -9.88 5.71 1.67
N ARG A 406 -10.93 6.48 2.02
CA ARG A 406 -11.12 7.86 1.54
C ARG A 406 -10.04 8.82 2.07
N LEU A 407 -8.85 8.32 2.39
CA LEU A 407 -7.75 9.11 2.93
C LEU A 407 -7.11 9.99 1.85
N PHE A 408 -7.29 9.61 0.58
CA PHE A 408 -6.76 10.31 -0.59
C PHE A 408 -7.85 10.86 -1.53
N GLN A 409 -9.13 10.84 -1.12
CA GLN A 409 -10.26 11.45 -1.83
C GLN A 409 -10.83 12.58 -1.00
#